data_AF-A0A965KSB1-F1
#
_entry.id   AF-A0A965KSB1-F1
#
_cell.length_a   1.000
_cell.length_b   1.000
_cell.length_c   1.000
_cell.angle_alpha   90.00
_cell.angle_beta   90.00
_cell.angle_gamma   90.00
#
_symmetry.space_group_name_H-M   'P 1'
#
loop_
_entity.id
_entity.type
_entity.pdbx_description
1 polymer ?
#
loop_
_entity_poly.entity_id
_entity_poly.type
_entity_poly.pdbx_seq_one_letter_code
_entity_poly.pdbx_strand_id
1 'polypeptide(L)'
;MSLVSVLFAVVSATLVFVIATAAIGREARRLDALAPRAVYELEDAVAFVAAKLPSSSQARLTFDEVRKLLVAHMRWLHAKGLQPRDVVDRRQDIDEELVVSEETLTAWLLGEAERLKIELLDDVDAVHVVQAHLAYFDEIGAVGPKASS
;
A
#
# COMPACT_ATOMS: atom_id res chain seq x y z
N MET A 1 -18.59 8.18 55.21
CA MET A 1 -19.27 7.34 54.20
C MET A 1 -19.41 5.94 54.76
N SER A 2 -20.53 5.25 54.53
CA SER A 2 -20.70 3.88 55.02
C SER A 2 -19.87 2.88 54.20
N LEU A 3 -19.45 1.77 54.81
CA LEU A 3 -18.72 0.68 54.12
C LEU A 3 -19.50 0.16 52.90
N VAL A 4 -20.83 0.08 53.04
CA VAL A 4 -21.74 -0.33 51.96
C VAL A 4 -21.69 0.65 50.80
N SER A 5 -21.69 1.96 51.07
CA SER A 5 -21.57 2.99 50.02
C SER A 5 -20.24 2.91 49.28
N VAL A 6 -19.14 2.63 49.99
CA VAL A 6 -17.82 2.46 49.38
C VAL A 6 -17.79 1.22 48.48
N LEU A 7 -18.33 0.09 48.95
CA LEU A 7 -18.41 -1.14 48.17
C LEU A 7 -19.21 -0.93 46.88
N PHE A 8 -20.38 -0.30 46.96
CA PHE A 8 -21.19 0.01 45.79
C PHE A 8 -20.48 0.94 44.81
N ALA A 9 -19.75 1.95 45.30
CA ALA A 9 -18.96 2.84 44.46
C ALA A 9 -17.87 2.09 43.71
N VAL A 10 -17.13 1.21 44.39
CA VAL A 10 -16.07 0.38 43.78
C VAL A 10 -16.63 -0.58 42.74
N VAL A 11 -17.73 -1.28 43.06
CA VAL A 11 -18.38 -2.21 42.11
C VAL A 11 -18.89 -1.47 40.89
N SER A 12 -19.55 -0.32 41.09
CA SER A 12 -20.06 0.50 39.97
C SER A 12 -18.93 1.01 39.09
N ALA A 13 -17.85 1.54 39.68
CA ALA A 13 -16.68 2.00 38.94
C ALA A 13 -16.01 0.87 38.15
N THR A 14 -15.87 -0.32 38.75
CA THR A 14 -15.30 -1.50 38.09
C THR A 14 -16.17 -1.93 36.92
N LEU A 15 -17.50 -1.99 37.11
CA LEU A 15 -18.43 -2.38 36.05
C LEU A 15 -18.36 -1.43 34.85
N VAL A 16 -18.38 -0.12 35.10
CA VAL A 16 -18.23 0.90 34.06
C VAL A 16 -16.90 0.76 33.32
N PHE A 17 -15.81 0.54 34.05
CA PHE A 17 -14.48 0.36 33.46
C PHE A 17 -14.41 -0.87 32.55
N VAL A 18 -14.97 -2.00 32.97
CA VAL A 18 -15.01 -3.23 32.19
C VAL A 18 -15.82 -3.03 30.90
N ILE A 19 -17.00 -2.41 30.99
CA ILE A 19 -17.84 -2.12 29.82
C ILE A 19 -17.10 -1.20 28.85
N ALA A 20 -16.47 -0.13 29.36
CA ALA A 20 -15.72 0.81 28.54
C ALA A 20 -14.55 0.13 27.81
N THR A 21 -13.74 -0.64 28.55
CA THR A 21 -12.59 -1.34 27.97
C THR A 21 -13.00 -2.37 26.92
N ALA A 22 -14.09 -3.12 27.17
CA ALA A 22 -14.61 -4.08 26.20
C ALA A 22 -15.15 -3.41 24.93
N ALA A 23 -15.86 -2.29 25.07
CA ALA A 23 -16.40 -1.55 23.94
C ALA A 23 -15.27 -0.95 23.08
N ILE A 24 -14.29 -0.29 23.71
CA ILE A 24 -13.13 0.31 23.04
C ILE A 24 -12.28 -0.78 22.40
N GLY A 25 -11.97 -1.87 23.12
CA GLY A 25 -11.14 -2.96 22.59
C GLY A 25 -11.79 -3.72 21.44
N ARG A 26 -13.12 -3.77 21.38
CA ARG A 26 -13.84 -4.32 20.22
C ARG A 26 -13.73 -3.39 19.00
N GLU A 27 -13.88 -2.08 19.20
CA GLU A 27 -13.83 -1.13 18.09
C GLU A 27 -12.41 -0.91 17.58
N ALA A 28 -11.43 -0.86 18.47
CA ALA A 28 -10.01 -0.84 18.11
C ALA A 28 -9.65 -2.05 17.24
N ARG A 29 -9.99 -3.28 17.67
CA ARG A 29 -9.78 -4.48 16.85
C ARG A 29 -10.53 -4.47 15.51
N ARG A 30 -11.70 -3.83 15.45
CA ARG A 30 -12.47 -3.70 14.20
C ARG A 30 -11.76 -2.75 13.24
N LEU A 31 -11.27 -1.62 13.74
CA LEU A 31 -10.55 -0.61 12.95
C LEU A 31 -9.16 -1.11 12.53
N ASP A 32 -8.44 -1.80 13.40
CA ASP A 32 -7.14 -2.43 13.09
C ASP A 32 -7.26 -3.49 11.98
N ALA A 33 -8.44 -4.10 11.83
CA ALA A 33 -8.71 -5.09 10.79
C ALA A 33 -9.07 -4.48 9.42
N LEU A 34 -9.23 -3.15 9.34
CA LEU A 34 -9.46 -2.46 8.07
C LEU A 34 -8.12 -2.14 7.42
N ALA A 35 -7.98 -2.48 6.14
CA ALA A 35 -6.81 -2.11 5.37
C ALA A 35 -6.68 -0.57 5.32
N PRO A 36 -5.44 -0.02 5.34
CA PRO A 36 -5.22 1.40 5.11
C PRO A 36 -5.93 1.85 3.82
N ARG A 37 -6.64 2.98 3.88
CA ARG A 37 -7.25 3.62 2.71
C ARG A 37 -6.17 4.36 1.91
N ALA A 38 -5.26 3.62 1.31
CA ALA A 38 -4.28 4.18 0.39
C ALA A 38 -4.99 4.56 -0.91
N VAL A 39 -5.01 5.86 -1.23
CA VAL A 39 -5.53 6.36 -2.51
C VAL A 39 -4.34 6.55 -3.44
N TYR A 40 -4.35 5.83 -4.56
CA TYR A 40 -3.34 6.00 -5.60
C TYR A 40 -3.67 7.23 -6.45
N GLU A 41 -2.80 8.24 -6.42
CA GLU A 41 -2.89 9.42 -7.28
C GLU A 41 -1.74 9.39 -8.31
N LEU A 42 -2.10 9.29 -9.59
CA LEU A 42 -1.11 9.08 -10.67
C LEU A 42 -0.11 10.24 -10.77
N GLU A 43 -0.56 11.48 -10.61
CA GLU A 43 0.31 12.65 -10.71
C GLU A 43 1.34 12.69 -9.58
N ASP A 44 0.90 12.39 -8.35
CA ASP A 44 1.78 12.31 -7.19
C ASP A 44 2.79 11.16 -7.33
N ALA A 45 2.34 10.00 -7.82
CA ALA A 45 3.20 8.87 -8.10
C ALA A 45 4.29 9.23 -9.13
N VAL A 46 3.91 9.93 -10.21
CA VAL A 46 4.85 10.38 -11.25
C VAL A 46 5.87 11.37 -10.67
N ALA A 47 5.42 12.35 -9.89
CA ALA A 47 6.31 13.32 -9.26
C ALA A 47 7.27 12.66 -8.27
N PHE A 48 6.76 11.74 -7.44
CA PHE A 48 7.56 10.98 -6.48
C PHE A 48 8.61 10.09 -7.17
N VAL A 49 8.19 9.33 -8.18
CA VAL A 49 9.11 8.44 -8.92
C VAL A 49 10.18 9.27 -9.62
N ALA A 50 9.80 10.32 -10.35
CA ALA A 50 10.76 11.19 -11.02
C ALA A 50 11.79 11.78 -10.04
N ALA A 51 11.35 12.19 -8.84
CA ALA A 51 12.24 12.72 -7.80
C ALA A 51 13.18 11.67 -7.19
N LYS A 52 12.78 10.40 -7.15
CA LYS A 52 13.59 9.29 -6.60
C LYS A 52 14.51 8.61 -7.61
N LEU A 53 14.31 8.83 -8.91
CA LEU A 53 15.19 8.27 -9.94
C LEU A 53 16.62 8.80 -9.80
N PRO A 54 17.66 7.97 -10.05
CA PRO A 54 19.03 8.44 -10.18
C PRO A 54 19.18 9.46 -11.30
N SER A 55 20.18 10.35 -11.19
CA SER A 55 20.41 11.42 -12.18
C SER A 55 20.63 10.90 -13.60
N SER A 56 21.22 9.71 -13.75
CA SER A 56 21.39 9.02 -15.03
C SER A 56 20.04 8.69 -15.69
N SER A 57 19.07 8.19 -14.93
CA SER A 57 17.73 7.86 -15.41
C SER A 57 16.85 9.12 -15.59
N GLN A 58 16.97 10.12 -14.72
CA GLN A 58 16.25 11.40 -14.83
C GLN A 58 16.61 12.18 -16.11
N ALA A 59 17.87 12.10 -16.56
CA ALA A 59 18.30 12.77 -17.78
C ALA A 59 17.71 12.13 -19.06
N ARG A 60 17.19 10.90 -18.96
CA ARG A 60 16.69 10.11 -20.09
C ARG A 60 15.16 10.03 -20.13
N LEU A 61 14.54 9.85 -18.97
CA LEU A 61 13.10 9.67 -18.87
C LEU A 61 12.38 11.00 -18.68
N THR A 62 11.43 11.27 -19.57
CA THR A 62 10.50 12.37 -19.41
C THR A 62 9.39 12.01 -18.42
N PHE A 63 8.76 13.04 -17.83
CA PHE A 63 7.59 12.85 -16.95
C PHE A 63 6.43 12.09 -17.62
N ASP A 64 6.23 12.28 -18.93
CA ASP A 64 5.19 11.57 -19.69
C ASP A 64 5.53 10.08 -19.90
N GLU A 65 6.81 9.75 -20.09
CA GLU A 65 7.25 8.35 -20.17
C GLU A 65 7.13 7.65 -18.82
N VAL A 66 7.55 8.31 -17.73
CA VAL A 66 7.34 7.80 -16.36
C VAL A 66 5.85 7.54 -16.14
N ARG A 67 4.98 8.49 -16.48
CA ARG A 67 3.52 8.31 -16.42
C ARG A 67 3.05 7.07 -17.18
N LYS A 68 3.50 6.88 -18.42
CA LYS A 68 3.12 5.71 -19.23
C LYS A 68 3.57 4.40 -18.61
N LEU A 69 4.79 4.34 -18.07
CA LEU A 69 5.33 3.18 -17.36
C LEU A 69 4.53 2.86 -16.09
N LEU A 70 4.18 3.88 -15.30
CA LEU A 70 3.37 3.75 -14.09
C LEU A 70 1.96 3.23 -14.43
N VAL A 71 1.33 3.76 -15.48
CA VAL A 71 0.04 3.26 -15.97
C VAL A 71 0.14 1.81 -16.45
N ALA A 72 1.22 1.44 -17.14
CA ALA A 72 1.48 0.07 -17.57
C ALA A 72 1.59 -0.88 -16.36
N HIS A 73 2.37 -0.51 -15.35
CA HIS A 73 2.48 -1.28 -14.11
C HIS A 73 1.12 -1.43 -13.42
N MET A 74 0.32 -0.36 -13.32
CA MET A 74 -1.04 -0.47 -12.78
C MET A 74 -1.92 -1.42 -13.60
N ARG A 75 -1.84 -1.41 -14.94
CA ARG A 75 -2.58 -2.39 -15.75
C ARG A 75 -2.14 -3.82 -15.49
N TRP A 76 -0.86 -4.04 -15.26
CA TRP A 76 -0.34 -5.36 -14.92
C TRP A 76 -0.84 -5.84 -13.56
N LEU A 77 -0.81 -4.98 -12.52
CA LEU A 77 -1.39 -5.30 -11.22
C LEU A 77 -2.89 -5.62 -11.35
N HIS A 78 -3.62 -4.86 -12.15
CA HIS A 78 -5.03 -5.14 -12.45
C HIS A 78 -5.21 -6.52 -13.09
N ALA A 79 -4.39 -6.86 -14.10
CA ALA A 79 -4.45 -8.16 -14.77
C ALA A 79 -4.09 -9.33 -13.84
N LYS A 80 -3.27 -9.08 -12.81
CA LYS A 80 -2.96 -10.04 -11.75
C LYS A 80 -4.01 -10.10 -10.63
N GLY A 81 -5.06 -9.28 -10.71
CA GLY A 81 -6.09 -9.21 -9.66
C GLY A 81 -5.63 -8.51 -8.38
N LEU A 82 -4.50 -7.80 -8.42
CA LEU A 82 -3.88 -7.15 -7.27
C LEU A 82 -4.46 -5.76 -6.97
N GLN A 83 -5.40 -5.29 -7.79
CA GLN A 83 -6.07 -4.01 -7.57
C GLN A 83 -7.47 -4.20 -7.01
N PRO A 84 -7.83 -3.47 -5.94
CA PRO A 84 -9.22 -3.35 -5.53
C PRO A 84 -10.06 -2.81 -6.68
N ARG A 85 -11.24 -3.40 -6.91
CA ARG A 85 -12.18 -2.92 -7.94
C ARG A 85 -12.86 -1.62 -7.53
N ASP A 86 -13.00 -1.39 -6.22
CA ASP A 86 -13.62 -0.20 -5.64
C ASP A 86 -12.92 0.16 -4.32
N VAL A 87 -13.07 1.42 -3.92
CA VAL A 87 -12.70 1.90 -2.57
C VAL A 87 -13.75 1.39 -1.59
N VAL A 88 -13.52 0.18 -1.08
CA VAL A 88 -14.39 -0.44 -0.09
C VAL A 88 -13.63 -0.71 1.20
N ASP A 89 -14.31 -0.57 2.33
CA ASP A 89 -13.81 -1.02 3.63
C ASP A 89 -13.80 -2.56 3.64
N ARG A 90 -12.79 -3.14 2.97
CA ARG A 90 -12.59 -4.57 2.94
C ARG A 90 -11.75 -4.97 4.14
N ARG A 91 -12.23 -5.97 4.87
CA ARG A 91 -11.40 -6.69 5.82
C ARG A 91 -10.23 -7.30 5.07
N GLN A 92 -9.02 -7.22 5.62
CA GLN A 92 -7.91 -8.01 5.10
C GLN A 92 -8.28 -9.49 5.18
N ASP A 93 -8.33 -10.15 4.02
CA ASP A 93 -8.80 -11.52 3.83
C ASP A 93 -7.85 -12.20 2.83
N ILE A 94 -6.60 -12.37 3.26
CA ILE A 94 -5.53 -12.96 2.45
C ILE A 94 -5.58 -14.47 2.69
N ASP A 95 -6.40 -15.16 1.89
CA ASP A 95 -6.53 -16.62 1.95
C ASP A 95 -5.49 -17.35 1.09
N GLU A 96 -4.99 -16.67 0.05
CA GLU A 96 -4.00 -17.21 -0.90
C GLU A 96 -2.75 -16.33 -0.91
N GLU A 97 -1.58 -16.95 -0.72
CA GLU A 97 -0.29 -16.27 -0.81
C GLU A 97 0.09 -16.11 -2.29
N LEU A 98 -0.04 -14.89 -2.82
CA LEU A 98 0.43 -14.53 -4.15
C LEU A 98 1.78 -13.82 -4.04
N VAL A 99 2.86 -14.57 -4.31
CA VAL A 99 4.21 -14.00 -4.38
C VAL A 99 4.47 -13.49 -5.79
N VAL A 100 4.85 -12.21 -5.88
CA VAL A 100 5.18 -11.55 -7.14
C VAL A 100 6.60 -11.00 -7.04
N SER A 101 7.50 -11.50 -7.88
CA SER A 101 8.89 -11.02 -7.87
C SER A 101 9.02 -9.69 -8.59
N GLU A 102 9.83 -8.80 -8.02
CA GLU A 102 10.25 -7.55 -8.64
C GLU A 102 10.90 -7.80 -10.02
N GLU A 103 11.67 -8.88 -10.14
CA GLU A 103 12.29 -9.31 -11.40
C GLU A 103 11.26 -9.59 -12.51
N THR A 104 10.16 -10.28 -12.17
CA THR A 104 9.09 -10.57 -13.15
C THR A 104 8.42 -9.29 -13.61
N LEU A 105 8.19 -8.35 -12.69
CA LEU A 105 7.61 -7.06 -13.01
C LEU A 105 8.55 -6.23 -13.90
N THR A 106 9.83 -6.14 -13.54
CA THR A 106 10.85 -5.42 -14.33
C THR A 106 10.94 -5.96 -15.75
N ALA A 107 11.05 -7.28 -15.92
CA ALA A 107 11.11 -7.90 -17.24
C ALA A 107 9.83 -7.64 -18.06
N TRP A 108 8.66 -7.69 -17.42
CA TRP A 108 7.40 -7.37 -18.08
C TRP A 108 7.33 -5.89 -18.50
N LEU A 109 7.75 -4.98 -17.62
CA LEU A 109 7.72 -3.54 -17.87
C LEU A 109 8.67 -3.14 -18.99
N LEU A 110 9.84 -3.78 -19.08
CA LEU A 110 10.79 -3.60 -20.18
C LEU A 110 10.14 -3.93 -21.53
N GLY A 111 9.49 -5.09 -21.64
CA GLY A 111 8.78 -5.48 -22.86
C GLY A 111 7.61 -4.55 -23.20
N GLU A 112 6.92 -4.00 -22.18
CA GLU A 112 5.85 -3.03 -22.41
C GLU A 112 6.38 -1.64 -22.81
N ALA A 113 7.54 -1.24 -22.31
CA ALA A 113 8.20 0.01 -22.69
C ALA A 113 8.57 0.02 -24.18
N GLU A 114 9.09 -1.09 -24.71
CA GLU A 114 9.35 -1.27 -26.15
C GLU A 114 8.07 -1.08 -26.97
N ARG A 115 6.96 -1.67 -26.54
CA ARG A 115 5.65 -1.51 -27.20
C ARG A 115 5.14 -0.07 -27.18
N LEU A 116 5.44 0.66 -26.11
CA LEU A 116 5.09 2.07 -25.93
C LEU A 116 6.06 3.03 -26.63
N LYS A 117 7.13 2.51 -27.27
CA LYS A 117 8.22 3.26 -27.91
C LYS A 117 8.92 4.22 -26.94
N ILE A 118 9.09 3.78 -25.70
CA ILE A 118 9.86 4.50 -24.69
C ILE A 118 11.30 4.01 -24.79
N GLU A 119 12.24 4.92 -25.06
CA GLU A 119 13.66 4.59 -25.15
C GLU A 119 14.24 4.38 -23.75
N LEU A 120 14.09 3.16 -23.23
CA LEU A 120 14.87 2.71 -22.09
C LEU A 120 16.24 2.26 -22.60
N LEU A 121 17.31 2.80 -22.02
CA LEU A 121 18.67 2.47 -22.45
C LEU A 121 19.10 1.08 -21.96
N ASP A 122 18.50 0.58 -20.87
CA ASP A 122 18.89 -0.66 -20.19
C ASP A 122 17.82 -1.18 -19.20
N ASP A 123 17.95 -2.42 -18.78
CA ASP A 123 17.17 -3.08 -17.72
C ASP A 123 17.21 -2.28 -16.41
N VAL A 124 18.34 -1.60 -16.17
CA VAL A 124 18.60 -0.79 -14.96
C VAL A 124 17.60 0.36 -14.80
N ASP A 125 17.19 1.01 -15.90
CA ASP A 125 16.20 2.10 -15.81
C ASP A 125 14.82 1.57 -15.44
N ALA A 126 14.43 0.39 -15.95
CA ALA A 126 13.20 -0.29 -15.57
C ALA A 126 13.23 -0.69 -14.08
N VAL A 127 14.35 -1.23 -13.59
CA VAL A 127 14.54 -1.54 -12.16
C VAL A 127 14.35 -0.30 -11.30
N HIS A 128 14.98 0.83 -11.63
CA HIS A 128 14.85 2.05 -10.84
C HIS A 128 13.42 2.58 -10.80
N VAL A 129 12.70 2.52 -11.93
CA VAL A 129 11.29 2.93 -12.00
C VAL A 129 10.43 2.01 -11.14
N VAL A 130 10.62 0.69 -11.23
CA VAL A 130 9.89 -0.29 -10.43
C VAL A 130 10.14 -0.06 -8.94
N GLN A 131 11.41 0.03 -8.52
CA GLN A 131 11.77 0.27 -7.13
C GLN A 131 11.20 1.57 -6.57
N ALA A 132 11.28 2.65 -7.34
CA ALA A 132 10.73 3.94 -6.95
C ALA A 132 9.20 3.89 -6.83
N HIS A 133 8.51 3.17 -7.73
CA HIS A 133 7.06 3.04 -7.72
C HIS A 133 6.59 2.13 -6.57
N LEU A 134 7.31 1.05 -6.26
CA LEU A 134 7.07 0.23 -5.07
C LEU A 134 7.29 1.03 -3.78
N ALA A 135 8.32 1.88 -3.73
CA ALA A 135 8.55 2.79 -2.61
C ALA A 135 7.41 3.81 -2.46
N TYR A 136 6.78 4.24 -3.55
CA TYR A 136 5.59 5.09 -3.47
C TYR A 136 4.41 4.35 -2.85
N PHE A 137 4.19 3.07 -3.21
CA PHE A 137 3.15 2.26 -2.57
C PHE A 137 3.36 2.10 -1.06
N ASP A 138 4.62 1.93 -0.63
CA ASP A 138 4.97 1.89 0.78
C ASP A 138 4.66 3.23 1.48
N GLU A 139 5.04 4.35 0.86
CA GLU A 139 4.81 5.71 1.38
C GLU A 139 3.32 6.02 1.59
N ILE A 140 2.45 5.59 0.67
CA ILE A 140 0.99 5.79 0.80
C ILE A 140 0.30 4.73 1.66
N GLY A 141 1.05 3.78 2.22
CA GLY A 141 0.51 2.68 3.04
C GLY A 141 -0.28 1.64 2.24
N ALA A 142 -0.04 1.52 0.94
CA ALA A 142 -0.65 0.50 0.07
C ALA A 142 0.01 -0.88 0.20
N VAL A 143 1.11 -0.99 0.96
CA VAL A 143 1.83 -2.26 1.21
C VAL A 143 1.41 -2.81 2.58
N GLY A 144 1.00 -4.07 2.61
CA GLY A 144 0.66 -4.78 3.85
C GLY A 144 1.89 -5.19 4.67
N PRO A 145 1.69 -5.78 5.86
CA PRO A 145 2.79 -6.28 6.66
C PRO A 145 3.63 -7.30 5.87
N LYS A 146 4.94 -7.26 6.06
CA LYS A 146 5.85 -8.24 5.45
C LYS A 146 5.48 -9.64 5.93
N ALA A 147 5.42 -10.60 5.01
CA ALA A 147 5.25 -12.00 5.36
C ALA A 147 6.39 -12.43 6.30
N SER A 148 6.05 -13.17 7.37
CA SER A 148 7.05 -13.81 8.21
C SER A 148 7.76 -14.88 7.39
N SER A 149 9.06 -14.67 7.14
CA SER A 149 9.93 -15.60 6.43
C SER A 149 10.16 -16.90 7.18
#